data_AF-A0AA37GM74-F1
#
_entry.id   AF-A0AA37GM74-F1
#
_cell.length_a   1.000
_cell.length_b   1.000
_cell.length_c   1.000
_cell.angle_alpha   90.00
_cell.angle_beta   90.00
_cell.angle_gamma   90.00
#
_symmetry.space_group_name_H-M   'P 1'
#
loop_
_entity.id
_entity.type
_entity.pdbx_description
1 polymer ?
#
loop_
_entity_poly.entity_id
_entity_poly.type
_entity_poly.pdbx_seq_one_letter_code
_entity_poly.pdbx_strand_id
1 'polypeptide(L)'
;MKYTFTALSMLAMAVAQQVGTEQSETHPKLSWQKCTSGSCSNVNAEVVIDANWRWIHNVGGYQNCYEGNSWTGQCSSADDCAKNCAVEGAEYGGTYGVSTSGNAMTLKFVQEHSFGKNIGSRMYLMNGDSKYQMFTLLNNEFAFDVDLSTVECGINSALYFVAMKEDGGLSSEANNKAGAKYGTGYCDAQCARDLKFISGKASFIPLLKLPQLGNIEGWEASDTDDSAGVGNMGACCAEIDVWESNAHAYALTPHPCENNNYHVCEGDTCGGTYSEDRYGGGCDANGCDYNPYRMGNRDFYGPGKTIDTTKKFTVITRFQPDRMYQVFIQDGRTITVPGAKWDGVPETSDITPDYCESQFAVFGERDRFNEVGGYPKLNAALQIPMTLVMSIWTDHYANMLWLDSTYPPERAGEPGTERGPCAPTSGVPAEVIEQFPNSQVVWSNIRFGPIGSTYNVAS
;
A
#
# COMPACT_ATOMS: atom_id res chain seq x y z
N MET A 1 -41.41 54.76 -8.28
CA MET A 1 -40.20 54.03 -8.70
C MET A 1 -39.71 53.18 -7.54
N LYS A 2 -39.95 51.87 -7.58
CA LYS A 2 -39.28 50.91 -6.69
C LYS A 2 -38.45 50.02 -7.62
N TYR A 3 -37.13 50.14 -7.55
CA TYR A 3 -36.22 49.26 -8.29
C TYR A 3 -36.04 47.99 -7.46
N THR A 4 -36.56 46.87 -7.97
CA THR A 4 -36.28 45.54 -7.41
C THR A 4 -34.92 45.11 -7.96
N PHE A 5 -33.89 45.08 -7.10
CA PHE A 5 -32.61 44.46 -7.43
C PHE A 5 -32.78 42.95 -7.38
N THR A 6 -32.78 42.29 -8.54
CA THR A 6 -32.66 40.83 -8.63
C THR A 6 -31.18 40.49 -8.49
N ALA A 7 -30.79 39.99 -7.33
CA ALA A 7 -29.45 39.43 -7.13
C ALA A 7 -29.35 38.12 -7.91
N LEU A 8 -28.61 38.13 -9.03
CA LEU A 8 -28.25 36.94 -9.78
C LEU A 8 -27.19 36.19 -8.97
N SER A 9 -27.58 35.14 -8.26
CA SER A 9 -26.63 34.24 -7.60
C SER A 9 -25.85 33.50 -8.68
N MET A 10 -24.61 33.91 -8.95
CA MET A 10 -23.68 33.10 -9.71
C MET A 10 -23.41 31.83 -8.88
N LEU A 11 -23.99 30.70 -9.28
CA LEU A 11 -23.54 29.40 -8.82
C LEU A 11 -22.12 29.22 -9.35
N ALA A 12 -21.12 29.41 -8.48
CA ALA A 12 -19.78 28.92 -8.72
C ALA A 12 -19.88 27.38 -8.76
N MET A 13 -19.85 26.79 -9.95
CA MET A 13 -19.64 25.35 -10.07
C MET A 13 -18.23 25.07 -9.56
N ALA A 14 -18.13 24.41 -8.41
CA ALA A 14 -16.86 23.88 -7.92
C ALA A 14 -16.49 22.68 -8.81
N VAL A 15 -15.39 22.82 -9.56
CA VAL A 15 -14.87 21.84 -10.51
C VAL A 15 -13.62 21.19 -9.88
N ALA A 16 -13.45 19.88 -10.13
CA ALA A 16 -12.65 18.89 -9.40
C ALA A 16 -11.56 18.23 -10.27
N GLN A 17 -10.66 17.38 -9.75
CA GLN A 17 -9.98 16.35 -10.56
C GLN A 17 -11.06 15.63 -11.36
N GLN A 18 -11.01 15.78 -12.68
CA GLN A 18 -12.05 15.33 -13.57
C GLN A 18 -11.86 13.86 -13.96
N VAL A 19 -12.89 13.32 -14.58
CA VAL A 19 -12.88 11.99 -15.19
C VAL A 19 -12.71 12.17 -16.69
N GLY A 20 -11.70 11.52 -17.25
CA GLY A 20 -11.47 11.47 -18.68
C GLY A 20 -12.54 10.63 -19.39
N THR A 21 -12.66 10.78 -20.69
CA THR A 21 -13.70 10.10 -21.50
C THR A 21 -13.15 9.35 -22.71
N GLU A 22 -11.83 9.32 -22.86
CA GLU A 22 -11.14 8.74 -24.02
C GLU A 22 -10.86 7.25 -23.82
N GLN A 23 -10.64 6.82 -22.57
CA GLN A 23 -10.47 5.41 -22.19
C GLN A 23 -11.54 5.02 -21.17
N SER A 24 -12.37 4.04 -21.52
CA SER A 24 -13.38 3.53 -20.59
C SER A 24 -12.73 2.78 -19.43
N GLU A 25 -13.17 3.04 -18.20
CA GLU A 25 -12.78 2.25 -17.04
C GLU A 25 -13.59 0.96 -16.94
N THR A 26 -12.90 -0.18 -17.05
CA THR A 26 -13.49 -1.51 -16.90
C THR A 26 -12.68 -2.34 -15.91
N HIS A 27 -13.17 -2.45 -14.68
CA HIS A 27 -12.49 -3.19 -13.62
C HIS A 27 -12.41 -4.71 -13.92
N PRO A 28 -11.22 -5.32 -13.85
CA PRO A 28 -11.08 -6.78 -13.87
C PRO A 28 -11.86 -7.42 -12.73
N LYS A 29 -12.54 -8.54 -13.02
CA LYS A 29 -13.34 -9.25 -12.00
C LYS A 29 -12.46 -10.14 -11.15
N LEU A 30 -12.70 -10.14 -9.84
CA LEU A 30 -11.99 -10.97 -8.87
C LEU A 30 -12.98 -11.47 -7.83
N SER A 31 -13.05 -12.78 -7.61
CA SER A 31 -13.86 -13.36 -6.55
C SER A 31 -13.04 -13.61 -5.29
N TRP A 32 -13.64 -13.36 -4.13
CA TRP A 32 -13.09 -13.68 -2.81
C TRP A 32 -14.16 -14.36 -1.95
N GLN A 33 -13.83 -14.82 -0.76
CA GLN A 33 -14.76 -15.54 0.10
C GLN A 33 -14.97 -14.88 1.45
N LYS A 34 -16.23 -14.63 1.81
CA LYS A 34 -16.61 -14.21 3.15
C LYS A 34 -16.95 -15.43 4.00
N CYS A 35 -16.23 -15.61 5.10
CA CYS A 35 -16.35 -16.77 5.96
C CYS A 35 -17.09 -16.45 7.25
N THR A 36 -17.78 -17.47 7.76
CA THR A 36 -18.45 -17.50 9.06
C THR A 36 -18.08 -18.81 9.76
N SER A 37 -18.44 -18.98 11.03
CA SER A 37 -18.20 -20.23 11.77
C SER A 37 -18.87 -21.42 11.08
N GLY A 38 -18.13 -22.12 10.22
CA GLY A 38 -18.56 -23.35 9.54
C GLY A 38 -18.87 -23.23 8.04
N SER A 39 -18.83 -22.05 7.41
CA SER A 39 -18.96 -21.94 5.94
C SER A 39 -18.40 -20.63 5.37
N CYS A 40 -17.99 -20.67 4.10
CA CYS A 40 -17.61 -19.49 3.33
C CYS A 40 -18.51 -19.34 2.10
N SER A 41 -18.86 -18.10 1.76
CA SER A 41 -19.61 -17.77 0.55
C SER A 41 -18.76 -16.91 -0.39
N ASN A 42 -18.89 -17.17 -1.69
CA ASN A 42 -18.20 -16.38 -2.69
C ASN A 42 -18.83 -14.97 -2.78
N VAL A 43 -17.97 -13.97 -2.88
CA VAL A 43 -18.30 -12.59 -3.18
C VAL A 43 -17.71 -12.28 -4.54
N ASN A 44 -18.56 -11.91 -5.50
CA ASN A 44 -18.12 -11.46 -6.81
C ASN A 44 -17.74 -9.98 -6.69
N ALA A 45 -16.45 -9.70 -6.73
CA ALA A 45 -15.90 -8.36 -6.65
C ALA A 45 -15.17 -8.00 -7.95
N GLU A 46 -14.49 -6.87 -7.91
CA GLU A 46 -13.64 -6.36 -8.97
C GLU A 46 -12.42 -5.68 -8.35
N VAL A 47 -11.44 -5.32 -9.18
CA VAL A 47 -10.23 -4.62 -8.74
C VAL A 47 -10.01 -3.37 -9.58
N VAL A 48 -9.41 -2.36 -8.97
CA VAL A 48 -9.08 -1.09 -9.63
C VAL A 48 -7.62 -0.75 -9.39
N ILE A 49 -6.93 -0.23 -10.42
CA ILE A 49 -5.56 0.28 -10.27
C ILE A 49 -5.57 1.66 -9.64
N ASP A 50 -4.55 1.93 -8.82
CA ASP A 50 -4.28 3.23 -8.22
C ASP A 50 -4.18 4.35 -9.27
N ALA A 51 -4.69 5.53 -8.90
CA ALA A 51 -4.76 6.69 -9.77
C ALA A 51 -3.39 7.21 -10.26
N ASN A 52 -2.30 6.93 -9.56
CA ASN A 52 -0.95 7.40 -9.90
C ASN A 52 -0.43 6.77 -11.20
N TRP A 53 -0.93 5.58 -11.56
CA TRP A 53 -0.60 4.90 -12.83
C TRP A 53 -1.39 5.41 -14.02
N ARG A 54 -2.50 6.13 -13.79
CA ARG A 54 -3.41 6.53 -14.85
C ARG A 54 -2.84 7.67 -15.67
N TRP A 55 -3.24 7.71 -16.93
CA TRP A 55 -2.97 8.86 -17.77
C TRP A 55 -3.71 10.10 -17.22
N ILE A 56 -2.98 11.22 -17.12
CA ILE A 56 -3.50 12.51 -16.68
C ILE A 56 -3.32 13.53 -17.79
N HIS A 57 -4.42 14.05 -18.31
CA HIS A 57 -4.42 15.04 -19.39
C HIS A 57 -5.43 16.15 -19.15
N ASN A 58 -5.34 17.21 -19.93
CA ASN A 58 -6.27 18.33 -19.84
C ASN A 58 -7.69 17.92 -20.22
N VAL A 59 -8.68 18.44 -19.51
CA VAL A 59 -10.11 18.17 -19.74
C VAL A 59 -10.50 18.56 -21.16
N GLY A 60 -11.13 17.64 -21.89
CA GLY A 60 -11.60 17.85 -23.27
C GLY A 60 -10.48 17.95 -24.32
N GLY A 61 -9.24 17.57 -23.97
CA GLY A 61 -8.11 17.48 -24.89
C GLY A 61 -7.26 16.25 -24.60
N TYR A 62 -6.06 16.22 -25.20
CA TYR A 62 -5.10 15.10 -25.07
C TYR A 62 -3.70 15.57 -24.61
N GLN A 63 -3.58 16.83 -24.17
CA GLN A 63 -2.31 17.36 -23.70
C GLN A 63 -2.09 16.90 -22.26
N ASN A 64 -0.99 16.18 -22.02
CA ASN A 64 -0.63 15.66 -20.71
C ASN A 64 -0.59 16.78 -19.68
N CYS A 65 -1.22 16.59 -18.52
CA CYS A 65 -0.96 17.42 -17.34
C CYS A 65 0.26 16.91 -16.56
N TYR A 66 0.63 15.65 -16.76
CA TYR A 66 1.78 15.01 -16.16
C TYR A 66 2.41 14.05 -17.18
N GLU A 67 3.71 14.17 -17.41
CA GLU A 67 4.46 13.38 -18.40
C GLU A 67 5.85 13.02 -17.86
N GLY A 68 6.26 11.77 -18.06
CA GLY A 68 7.43 11.22 -17.38
C GLY A 68 7.22 11.31 -15.87
N ASN A 69 8.07 12.09 -15.20
CA ASN A 69 8.03 12.32 -13.77
C ASN A 69 7.70 13.78 -13.38
N SER A 70 7.12 14.57 -14.29
CA SER A 70 6.91 16.00 -14.08
C SER A 70 5.53 16.49 -14.51
N TRP A 71 5.00 17.47 -13.78
CA TRP A 71 3.84 18.26 -14.21
C TRP A 71 4.17 19.12 -15.43
N THR A 72 3.20 19.30 -16.31
CA THR A 72 3.36 20.13 -17.51
C THR A 72 2.74 21.52 -17.31
N GLY A 73 2.89 22.41 -18.29
CA GLY A 73 2.27 23.74 -18.30
C GLY A 73 0.74 23.76 -18.51
N GLN A 74 0.05 22.61 -18.51
CA GLN A 74 -1.41 22.54 -18.62
C GLN A 74 -2.13 22.95 -17.34
N CYS A 75 -1.43 22.98 -16.22
CA CYS A 75 -1.90 23.55 -14.97
C CYS A 75 -0.76 24.19 -14.20
N SER A 76 -1.07 25.13 -13.30
CA SER A 76 -0.07 25.99 -12.65
C SER A 76 -0.13 26.03 -11.12
N SER A 77 -1.17 25.45 -10.53
CA SER A 77 -1.34 25.33 -9.09
C SER A 77 -2.13 24.09 -8.77
N ALA A 78 -2.11 23.69 -7.50
CA ALA A 78 -2.80 22.50 -7.04
C ALA A 78 -4.31 22.49 -7.36
N ASP A 79 -4.96 23.63 -7.14
CA ASP A 79 -6.38 23.87 -7.44
C ASP A 79 -6.68 23.86 -8.95
N ASP A 80 -5.74 24.38 -9.74
CA ASP A 80 -5.85 24.48 -11.19
C ASP A 80 -5.67 23.12 -11.85
N CYS A 81 -4.72 22.32 -11.38
CA CYS A 81 -4.49 20.94 -11.82
C CYS A 81 -5.69 20.06 -11.50
N ALA A 82 -6.28 20.21 -10.30
CA ALA A 82 -7.52 19.51 -10.01
C ALA A 82 -8.59 19.89 -11.05
N LYS A 83 -8.87 21.17 -11.27
CA LYS A 83 -9.96 21.61 -12.18
C LYS A 83 -9.76 21.23 -13.64
N ASN A 84 -8.54 21.32 -14.14
CA ASN A 84 -8.26 21.28 -15.58
C ASN A 84 -7.73 19.94 -16.04
N CYS A 85 -7.41 19.02 -15.13
CA CYS A 85 -6.86 17.72 -15.47
C CYS A 85 -7.82 16.60 -15.12
N ALA A 86 -7.80 15.56 -15.94
CA ALA A 86 -8.64 14.39 -15.82
C ALA A 86 -7.79 13.13 -15.71
N VAL A 87 -8.23 12.18 -14.88
CA VAL A 87 -7.70 10.81 -14.90
C VAL A 87 -8.55 9.93 -15.80
N GLU A 88 -7.88 9.13 -16.62
CA GLU A 88 -8.51 8.24 -17.58
C GLU A 88 -8.75 6.82 -17.05
N GLY A 89 -9.55 6.06 -17.79
CA GLY A 89 -9.63 4.62 -17.60
C GLY A 89 -8.30 3.90 -17.86
N ALA A 90 -8.24 2.61 -17.53
CA ALA A 90 -7.05 1.78 -17.68
C ALA A 90 -7.26 0.60 -18.64
N GLU A 91 -6.26 0.31 -19.47
CA GLU A 91 -6.15 -0.97 -20.18
C GLU A 91 -5.23 -1.90 -19.39
N TYR A 92 -5.85 -2.70 -18.51
CA TYR A 92 -5.16 -3.45 -17.46
C TYR A 92 -4.12 -4.46 -17.98
N GLY A 93 -4.47 -5.23 -19.02
CA GLY A 93 -3.65 -6.38 -19.44
C GLY A 93 -2.46 -5.98 -20.28
N GLY A 94 -2.67 -5.16 -21.31
CA GLY A 94 -1.62 -4.74 -22.24
C GLY A 94 -0.75 -3.61 -21.70
N THR A 95 -1.27 -2.71 -20.87
CA THR A 95 -0.49 -1.56 -20.35
C THR A 95 0.15 -1.86 -19.01
N TYR A 96 -0.61 -2.44 -18.07
CA TYR A 96 -0.16 -2.59 -16.68
C TYR A 96 0.20 -4.03 -16.28
N GLY A 97 0.00 -5.01 -17.18
CA GLY A 97 0.33 -6.41 -16.91
C GLY A 97 -0.55 -7.04 -15.84
N VAL A 98 -1.75 -6.51 -15.63
CA VAL A 98 -2.73 -6.98 -14.67
C VAL A 98 -3.72 -7.92 -15.35
N SER A 99 -3.90 -9.11 -14.81
CA SER A 99 -4.89 -10.07 -15.32
C SER A 99 -5.60 -10.79 -14.19
N THR A 100 -6.85 -11.20 -14.42
CA THR A 100 -7.63 -11.97 -13.45
C THR A 100 -8.24 -13.22 -14.07
N SER A 101 -8.42 -14.25 -13.24
CA SER A 101 -9.12 -15.49 -13.61
C SER A 101 -9.82 -16.06 -12.38
N GLY A 102 -11.14 -15.86 -12.29
CA GLY A 102 -11.95 -16.33 -11.17
C GLY A 102 -11.56 -15.67 -9.84
N ASN A 103 -10.81 -16.38 -9.00
CA ASN A 103 -10.35 -15.91 -7.69
C ASN A 103 -8.84 -15.57 -7.67
N ALA A 104 -8.19 -15.55 -8.83
CA ALA A 104 -6.76 -15.24 -8.96
C ALA A 104 -6.55 -13.94 -9.73
N MET A 105 -5.57 -13.16 -9.29
CA MET A 105 -5.05 -11.96 -9.95
C MET A 105 -3.54 -12.09 -10.10
N THR A 106 -3.03 -11.85 -11.30
CA THR A 106 -1.59 -11.78 -11.57
C THR A 106 -1.18 -10.33 -11.78
N LEU A 107 -0.11 -9.91 -11.11
CA LEU A 107 0.56 -8.64 -11.33
C LEU A 107 1.96 -8.93 -11.86
N LYS A 108 2.25 -8.47 -13.08
CA LYS A 108 3.61 -8.48 -13.61
C LYS A 108 4.40 -7.29 -13.07
N PHE A 109 5.68 -7.52 -12.84
CA PHE A 109 6.59 -6.47 -12.43
C PHE A 109 6.90 -5.50 -13.58
N VAL A 110 7.21 -6.01 -14.77
CA VAL A 110 7.42 -5.18 -15.96
C VAL A 110 6.39 -5.54 -17.02
N GLN A 111 5.75 -4.53 -17.61
CA GLN A 111 4.89 -4.69 -18.76
C GLN A 111 5.31 -3.72 -19.86
N GLU A 112 5.90 -4.27 -20.93
CA GLU A 112 6.16 -3.50 -22.15
C GLU A 112 4.89 -3.38 -23.00
N HIS A 113 4.69 -2.21 -23.59
CA HIS A 113 3.59 -1.94 -24.51
C HIS A 113 4.08 -1.01 -25.64
N SER A 114 3.25 -0.79 -26.66
CA SER A 114 3.64 -0.06 -27.89
C SER A 114 4.13 1.37 -27.67
N PHE A 115 3.95 1.94 -26.48
CA PHE A 115 4.23 3.34 -26.17
C PHE A 115 5.17 3.52 -24.98
N GLY A 116 5.70 2.43 -24.41
CA GLY A 116 6.53 2.51 -23.23
C GLY A 116 6.57 1.21 -22.44
N LYS A 117 6.96 1.35 -21.18
CA LYS A 117 7.15 0.26 -20.25
C LYS A 117 6.61 0.69 -18.90
N ASN A 118 5.65 -0.07 -18.39
CA ASN A 118 5.12 0.09 -17.03
C ASN A 118 5.95 -0.75 -16.05
N ILE A 119 6.27 -0.17 -14.89
CA ILE A 119 6.95 -0.84 -13.79
C ILE A 119 6.03 -0.85 -12.57
N GLY A 120 5.79 -2.05 -12.05
CA GLY A 120 4.95 -2.26 -10.87
C GLY A 120 3.47 -1.92 -11.07
N SER A 121 2.68 -2.19 -10.04
CA SER A 121 1.28 -1.77 -9.96
C SER A 121 0.78 -1.84 -8.53
N ARG A 122 -0.26 -1.05 -8.21
CA ARG A 122 -1.01 -1.10 -6.95
C ARG A 122 -2.49 -1.21 -7.23
N MET A 123 -3.12 -2.23 -6.67
CA MET A 123 -4.50 -2.63 -6.95
C MET A 123 -5.33 -2.65 -5.68
N TYR A 124 -6.59 -2.20 -5.77
CA TYR A 124 -7.54 -2.20 -4.66
C TYR A 124 -8.70 -3.14 -4.92
N LEU A 125 -9.13 -3.89 -3.90
CA LEU A 125 -10.36 -4.68 -3.98
C LEU A 125 -11.59 -3.78 -3.87
N MET A 126 -12.55 -3.96 -4.78
CA MET A 126 -13.73 -3.12 -4.91
C MET A 126 -15.02 -3.82 -4.45
N ASN A 127 -16.00 -3.03 -4.01
CA ASN A 127 -17.38 -3.46 -3.74
C ASN A 127 -18.33 -2.68 -4.65
N GLY A 128 -18.54 -3.21 -5.86
CA GLY A 128 -19.18 -2.48 -6.96
C GLY A 128 -18.21 -1.56 -7.69
N ASP A 129 -18.73 -0.67 -8.53
CA ASP A 129 -17.90 0.14 -9.44
C ASP A 129 -17.42 1.46 -8.86
N SER A 130 -17.84 1.82 -7.65
CA SER A 130 -17.71 3.17 -7.09
C SER A 130 -17.23 3.20 -5.65
N LYS A 131 -16.95 2.04 -5.06
CA LYS A 131 -16.52 1.91 -3.66
C LYS A 131 -15.50 0.80 -3.51
N TYR A 132 -14.53 1.00 -2.62
CA TYR A 132 -13.64 -0.05 -2.17
C TYR A 132 -14.38 -1.07 -1.28
N GLN A 133 -13.90 -2.30 -1.27
CA GLN A 133 -14.32 -3.29 -0.30
C GLN A 133 -13.62 -2.99 1.03
N MET A 134 -14.41 -2.63 2.04
CA MET A 134 -13.91 -2.32 3.37
C MET A 134 -13.87 -3.56 4.27
N PHE A 135 -12.83 -3.68 5.10
CA PHE A 135 -12.59 -4.76 6.05
C PHE A 135 -12.29 -4.20 7.44
N THR A 136 -12.95 -4.72 8.47
CA THR A 136 -12.62 -4.41 9.87
C THR A 136 -11.84 -5.58 10.47
N LEU A 137 -10.56 -5.39 10.72
CA LEU A 137 -9.63 -6.50 10.98
C LEU A 137 -9.77 -7.10 12.39
N LEU A 138 -9.97 -6.27 13.42
CA LEU A 138 -9.97 -6.74 14.81
C LEU A 138 -10.99 -7.88 15.05
N ASN A 139 -10.53 -8.95 15.68
CA ASN A 139 -11.23 -10.22 15.94
C ASN A 139 -11.57 -11.05 14.69
N ASN A 140 -11.01 -10.70 13.54
CA ASN A 140 -11.12 -11.48 12.30
C ASN A 140 -9.76 -12.07 11.90
N GLU A 141 -9.79 -12.90 10.88
CA GLU A 141 -8.60 -13.39 10.18
C GLU A 141 -8.75 -13.16 8.68
N PHE A 142 -7.61 -12.95 8.04
CA PHE A 142 -7.48 -12.76 6.61
C PHE A 142 -6.56 -13.84 6.06
N ALA A 143 -7.00 -14.55 5.02
CA ALA A 143 -6.22 -15.59 4.40
C ALA A 143 -6.22 -15.46 2.88
N PHE A 144 -5.14 -15.91 2.25
CA PHE A 144 -4.96 -15.89 0.80
C PHE A 144 -3.93 -16.94 0.39
N ASP A 145 -3.96 -17.33 -0.87
CA ASP A 145 -2.88 -18.07 -1.49
C ASP A 145 -2.01 -17.11 -2.31
N VAL A 146 -0.70 -17.31 -2.26
CA VAL A 146 0.28 -16.53 -3.04
C VAL A 146 1.23 -17.46 -3.77
N ASP A 147 1.43 -17.18 -5.06
CA ASP A 147 2.58 -17.66 -5.82
C ASP A 147 3.46 -16.47 -6.17
N LEU A 148 4.62 -16.41 -5.50
CA LEU A 148 5.65 -15.40 -5.68
C LEU A 148 6.98 -16.04 -6.09
N SER A 149 6.93 -17.25 -6.66
CA SER A 149 8.10 -18.06 -7.00
C SER A 149 9.09 -17.42 -7.98
N THR A 150 8.68 -16.33 -8.62
CA THR A 150 9.50 -15.54 -9.56
C THR A 150 9.81 -14.14 -9.05
N VAL A 151 9.36 -13.77 -7.84
CA VAL A 151 9.61 -12.45 -7.24
C VAL A 151 10.97 -12.49 -6.55
N GLU A 152 11.97 -11.87 -7.17
CA GLU A 152 13.37 -11.94 -6.76
C GLU A 152 13.76 -10.84 -5.77
N CYS A 153 15.01 -10.91 -5.28
CA CYS A 153 15.62 -9.88 -4.44
C CYS A 153 15.45 -8.48 -5.04
N GLY A 154 15.08 -7.49 -4.23
CA GLY A 154 14.85 -6.12 -4.69
C GLY A 154 13.42 -5.80 -5.12
N ILE A 155 12.57 -6.81 -5.29
CA ILE A 155 11.15 -6.66 -5.62
C ILE A 155 10.34 -6.95 -4.37
N ASN A 156 9.28 -6.20 -4.13
CA ASN A 156 8.29 -6.51 -3.11
C ASN A 156 6.95 -6.77 -3.79
N SER A 157 6.43 -7.98 -3.61
CA SER A 157 5.03 -8.30 -3.83
C SER A 157 4.28 -8.16 -2.51
N ALA A 158 3.49 -7.09 -2.38
CA ALA A 158 2.83 -6.76 -1.14
C ALA A 158 1.31 -7.00 -1.17
N LEU A 159 0.76 -7.39 -0.04
CA LEU A 159 -0.67 -7.51 0.20
C LEU A 159 -0.98 -7.03 1.62
N TYR A 160 -1.76 -5.96 1.73
CA TYR A 160 -1.85 -5.18 2.97
C TYR A 160 -3.17 -4.40 3.08
N PHE A 161 -3.40 -3.77 4.23
CA PHE A 161 -4.58 -2.97 4.50
C PHE A 161 -4.23 -1.54 4.88
N VAL A 162 -4.96 -0.58 4.31
CA VAL A 162 -4.81 0.85 4.65
C VAL A 162 -6.17 1.50 4.91
N ALA A 163 -6.21 2.48 5.81
CA ALA A 163 -7.43 3.17 6.21
C ALA A 163 -7.87 4.29 5.22
N MET A 164 -7.93 3.92 3.93
CA MET A 164 -8.50 4.75 2.86
C MET A 164 -10.00 4.98 3.06
N LYS A 165 -10.52 6.10 2.53
CA LYS A 165 -11.97 6.37 2.49
C LYS A 165 -12.66 5.43 1.49
N GLU A 166 -13.83 4.89 1.85
CA GLU A 166 -14.58 3.89 1.04
C GLU A 166 -14.82 4.32 -0.41
N ASP A 167 -15.08 5.60 -0.66
CA ASP A 167 -15.37 6.15 -1.99
C ASP A 167 -14.15 6.82 -2.65
N GLY A 168 -12.93 6.58 -2.14
CA GLY A 168 -11.71 7.23 -2.61
C GLY A 168 -11.67 8.73 -2.30
N GLY A 169 -12.51 9.21 -1.37
CA GLY A 169 -12.62 10.62 -1.00
C GLY A 169 -13.64 11.41 -1.82
N LEU A 170 -14.41 10.76 -2.69
CA LEU A 170 -15.40 11.40 -3.58
C LEU A 170 -16.43 12.27 -2.83
N SER A 171 -16.96 11.79 -1.69
CA SER A 171 -17.97 12.52 -0.91
C SER A 171 -17.41 13.60 -0.01
N SER A 172 -16.18 13.42 0.50
CA SER A 172 -15.52 14.38 1.39
C SER A 172 -14.82 15.50 0.65
N GLU A 173 -14.44 15.28 -0.61
CA GLU A 173 -13.59 16.19 -1.36
C GLU A 173 -14.32 16.71 -2.59
N ALA A 174 -14.79 17.95 -2.52
CA ALA A 174 -15.56 18.57 -3.61
C ALA A 174 -14.82 18.54 -4.96
N ASN A 175 -13.49 18.55 -4.90
CA ASN A 175 -12.60 18.48 -6.04
C ASN A 175 -12.10 17.07 -6.38
N ASN A 176 -12.76 16.00 -5.94
CA ASN A 176 -12.61 14.67 -6.51
C ASN A 176 -13.87 14.31 -7.32
N LYS A 177 -13.80 14.12 -8.65
CA LYS A 177 -14.91 13.50 -9.43
C LYS A 177 -14.64 12.05 -9.80
N ALA A 178 -13.41 11.57 -9.59
CA ALA A 178 -12.98 10.24 -10.00
C ALA A 178 -13.32 9.20 -8.92
N GLY A 179 -12.93 9.43 -7.68
CA GLY A 179 -13.26 8.56 -6.54
C GLY A 179 -12.63 7.16 -6.64
N ALA A 180 -13.18 6.22 -5.87
CA ALA A 180 -12.71 4.83 -5.83
C ALA A 180 -12.79 4.14 -7.20
N LYS A 181 -13.72 4.55 -8.06
CA LYS A 181 -13.85 4.05 -9.43
C LYS A 181 -12.55 4.19 -10.25
N TYR A 182 -11.71 5.17 -9.92
CA TYR A 182 -10.44 5.39 -10.60
C TYR A 182 -9.26 5.27 -9.64
N GLY A 183 -9.41 4.54 -8.53
CA GLY A 183 -8.30 4.24 -7.62
C GLY A 183 -7.72 5.45 -6.88
N THR A 184 -8.53 6.49 -6.59
CA THR A 184 -8.07 7.67 -5.86
C THR A 184 -8.09 7.48 -4.33
N GLY A 185 -7.37 8.34 -3.61
CA GLY A 185 -7.46 8.45 -2.15
C GLY A 185 -6.54 7.50 -1.37
N TYR A 186 -5.47 7.01 -2.00
CA TYR A 186 -4.45 6.20 -1.32
C TYR A 186 -3.81 6.98 -0.16
N CYS A 187 -3.43 6.24 0.87
CA CYS A 187 -2.67 6.68 2.03
C CYS A 187 -2.01 5.46 2.66
N ASP A 188 -0.96 5.69 3.43
CA ASP A 188 -0.26 4.67 4.22
C ASP A 188 0.49 5.33 5.40
N ALA A 189 1.26 4.55 6.16
CA ALA A 189 2.03 5.07 7.28
C ALA A 189 3.36 5.73 6.86
N GLN A 190 3.73 5.63 5.57
CA GLN A 190 4.80 6.41 4.95
C GLN A 190 4.34 7.81 4.52
N CYS A 191 3.04 8.10 4.63
CA CYS A 191 2.43 9.35 4.22
C CYS A 191 2.65 9.66 2.73
N ALA A 192 2.36 8.72 1.83
CA ALA A 192 2.48 8.80 0.37
C ALA A 192 2.53 10.23 -0.24
N ARG A 193 3.75 10.75 -0.40
CA ARG A 193 4.05 12.08 -1.00
C ARG A 193 4.29 12.02 -2.51
N ASP A 194 4.40 10.81 -3.05
CA ASP A 194 4.55 10.50 -4.47
C ASP A 194 3.22 10.59 -5.26
N LEU A 195 2.10 10.76 -4.55
CA LEU A 195 0.80 10.88 -5.17
C LEU A 195 0.68 12.21 -5.92
N LYS A 196 0.28 12.12 -7.19
CA LYS A 196 -0.02 13.27 -8.05
C LYS A 196 -1.26 14.04 -7.56
N PHE A 197 -2.24 13.37 -6.96
CA PHE A 197 -3.41 14.03 -6.39
C PHE A 197 -3.67 13.55 -4.97
N ILE A 198 -3.76 14.48 -4.02
CA ILE A 198 -4.02 14.19 -2.60
C ILE A 198 -5.30 14.90 -2.17
N SER A 199 -6.23 14.12 -1.59
CA SER A 199 -7.60 14.55 -1.34
C SER A 199 -7.83 14.89 0.14
N GLY A 200 -7.67 16.15 0.52
CA GLY A 200 -7.99 16.63 1.86
C GLY A 200 -7.27 17.92 2.23
N LYS A 201 -7.59 18.48 3.39
CA LYS A 201 -6.91 19.66 3.92
C LYS A 201 -5.68 19.27 4.74
N ALA A 202 -4.55 19.93 4.51
CA ALA A 202 -3.46 19.94 5.49
C ALA A 202 -3.92 20.64 6.79
N SER A 203 -3.55 20.08 7.95
CA SER A 203 -4.13 20.49 9.24
C SER A 203 -3.62 21.85 9.77
N PHE A 204 -2.62 22.47 9.14
CA PHE A 204 -1.95 23.66 9.68
C PHE A 204 -2.37 25.02 9.08
N ILE A 205 -3.34 25.07 8.14
CA ILE A 205 -3.89 26.33 7.63
C ILE A 205 -5.41 26.41 7.93
N PRO A 206 -5.82 27.02 9.07
CA PRO A 206 -7.23 27.08 9.48
C PRO A 206 -8.14 27.93 8.57
N LEU A 207 -7.58 28.68 7.62
CA LEU A 207 -8.32 29.73 6.90
C LEU A 207 -8.47 29.51 5.38
N LEU A 208 -7.86 28.49 4.77
CA LEU A 208 -8.10 28.14 3.38
C LEU A 208 -8.60 26.71 3.29
N LYS A 209 -9.89 26.58 2.93
CA LYS A 209 -10.50 25.31 2.56
C LYS A 209 -9.87 24.88 1.24
N LEU A 210 -8.84 24.05 1.26
CA LEU A 210 -8.33 23.47 0.02
C LEU A 210 -8.97 22.08 -0.20
N PRO A 211 -9.80 21.91 -1.25
CA PRO A 211 -10.29 20.61 -1.70
C PRO A 211 -9.16 19.85 -2.44
N GLN A 212 -9.33 18.57 -2.80
CA GLN A 212 -8.28 17.76 -3.48
C GLN A 212 -7.37 18.56 -4.42
N LEU A 213 -6.07 18.41 -4.17
CA LEU A 213 -5.01 19.23 -4.70
C LEU A 213 -4.11 18.40 -5.60
N GLY A 214 -3.85 18.88 -6.81
CA GLY A 214 -2.69 18.40 -7.57
C GLY A 214 -1.43 18.70 -6.77
N ASN A 215 -0.57 17.71 -6.54
CA ASN A 215 0.63 17.84 -5.72
C ASN A 215 1.76 18.52 -6.51
N ILE A 216 1.47 19.61 -7.22
CA ILE A 216 2.40 20.28 -8.15
C ILE A 216 3.36 21.24 -7.43
N GLU A 217 2.91 21.84 -6.33
CA GLU A 217 3.72 22.79 -5.58
C GLU A 217 4.88 22.08 -4.89
N GLY A 218 6.10 22.48 -5.24
CA GLY A 218 7.33 21.83 -4.76
C GLY A 218 7.51 20.41 -5.30
N TRP A 219 6.88 20.05 -6.43
CA TRP A 219 7.10 18.74 -7.04
C TRP A 219 8.54 18.58 -7.51
N GLU A 220 9.24 17.61 -6.93
CA GLU A 220 10.61 17.23 -7.27
C GLU A 220 10.60 15.88 -7.99
N ALA A 221 11.05 15.90 -9.24
CA ALA A 221 11.20 14.68 -10.05
C ALA A 221 12.25 13.75 -9.43
N SER A 222 11.99 12.44 -9.43
CA SER A 222 12.97 11.46 -8.97
C SER A 222 14.16 11.37 -9.94
N ASP A 223 15.37 11.29 -9.40
CA ASP A 223 16.60 11.05 -10.17
C ASP A 223 16.72 9.59 -10.68
N THR A 224 15.92 8.67 -10.12
CA THR A 224 16.05 7.23 -10.41
C THR A 224 14.75 6.59 -10.91
N ASP A 225 13.63 7.32 -10.87
CA ASP A 225 12.33 6.87 -11.38
C ASP A 225 11.80 7.89 -12.40
N ASP A 226 11.79 7.49 -13.67
CA ASP A 226 11.33 8.33 -14.77
C ASP A 226 9.81 8.56 -14.79
N SER A 227 9.05 7.95 -13.87
CA SER A 227 7.58 8.06 -13.76
C SER A 227 7.10 8.71 -12.46
N ALA A 228 7.97 8.86 -11.46
CA ALA A 228 7.63 9.33 -10.13
C ALA A 228 8.42 10.57 -9.69
N GLY A 229 7.82 11.30 -8.76
CA GLY A 229 8.42 12.43 -8.07
C GLY A 229 7.76 12.57 -6.70
N VAL A 230 8.15 13.60 -5.97
CA VAL A 230 7.68 13.86 -4.60
C VAL A 230 7.15 15.27 -4.53
N GLY A 231 5.93 15.44 -4.03
CA GLY A 231 5.38 16.77 -3.77
C GLY A 231 5.46 17.19 -2.30
N ASN A 232 4.95 18.38 -2.02
CA ASN A 232 4.95 18.96 -0.67
C ASN A 232 3.92 18.32 0.28
N MET A 233 2.84 17.72 -0.26
CA MET A 233 1.82 17.06 0.55
C MET A 233 2.02 15.55 0.57
N GLY A 234 1.56 14.92 1.64
CA GLY A 234 1.48 13.46 1.79
C GLY A 234 0.13 13.00 2.31
N ALA A 235 -0.28 11.80 1.93
CA ALA A 235 -1.51 11.18 2.39
C ALA A 235 -1.21 10.09 3.42
N CYS A 236 -1.54 10.36 4.69
CA CYS A 236 -1.24 9.51 5.83
C CYS A 236 -2.47 8.73 6.30
N CYS A 237 -2.29 7.49 6.72
CA CYS A 237 -3.26 6.73 7.52
C CYS A 237 -2.60 5.52 8.17
N ALA A 238 -3.35 4.79 9.00
CA ALA A 238 -2.87 3.51 9.51
C ALA A 238 -2.68 2.50 8.38
N GLU A 239 -1.65 1.67 8.52
CA GLU A 239 -1.23 0.65 7.57
C GLU A 239 -0.98 -0.66 8.32
N ILE A 240 -1.47 -1.76 7.74
CA ILE A 240 -1.30 -3.11 8.28
C ILE A 240 -0.75 -3.97 7.16
N ASP A 241 0.56 -4.09 7.13
CA ASP A 241 1.31 -4.87 6.16
C ASP A 241 1.23 -6.34 6.52
N VAL A 242 0.15 -6.96 6.06
CA VAL A 242 -0.09 -8.39 6.23
C VAL A 242 1.01 -9.20 5.54
N TRP A 243 1.52 -8.71 4.42
CA TRP A 243 2.47 -9.44 3.59
C TRP A 243 3.31 -8.47 2.78
N GLU A 244 4.52 -8.15 3.24
CA GLU A 244 5.58 -7.58 2.41
C GLU A 244 6.58 -8.70 2.12
N SER A 245 6.87 -8.98 0.86
CA SER A 245 7.57 -10.22 0.55
C SER A 245 8.24 -10.27 -0.82
N ASN A 246 9.16 -11.21 -0.93
CA ASN A 246 9.56 -11.84 -2.17
C ASN A 246 9.83 -13.33 -1.93
N ALA A 247 10.49 -14.02 -2.87
CA ALA A 247 10.81 -15.44 -2.71
C ALA A 247 11.84 -15.70 -1.61
N HIS A 248 12.51 -14.69 -1.05
CA HIS A 248 13.67 -14.85 -0.15
C HIS A 248 13.40 -14.41 1.28
N ALA A 249 12.52 -13.42 1.49
CA ALA A 249 12.09 -12.95 2.80
C ALA A 249 10.64 -12.46 2.78
N TYR A 250 10.04 -12.36 3.97
CA TYR A 250 8.77 -11.67 4.18
C TYR A 250 8.74 -10.98 5.55
N ALA A 251 7.83 -10.01 5.70
CA ALA A 251 7.51 -9.37 6.97
C ALA A 251 5.98 -9.24 7.14
N LEU A 252 5.53 -9.38 8.39
CA LEU A 252 4.23 -8.90 8.88
C LEU A 252 4.49 -7.64 9.71
N THR A 253 3.92 -6.50 9.33
CA THR A 253 4.24 -5.21 9.97
C THR A 253 3.00 -4.34 10.21
N PRO A 254 2.55 -4.15 11.45
CA PRO A 254 1.54 -3.16 11.78
C PRO A 254 2.14 -1.77 12.04
N HIS A 255 1.51 -0.76 11.47
CA HIS A 255 1.91 0.65 11.56
C HIS A 255 0.76 1.50 12.14
N PRO A 256 0.76 1.78 13.45
CA PRO A 256 -0.19 2.72 14.02
C PRO A 256 0.17 4.18 13.67
N CYS A 257 -0.83 5.05 13.73
CA CYS A 257 -0.67 6.49 13.72
C CYS A 257 -1.37 7.14 14.91
N GLU A 258 -0.93 8.34 15.29
CA GLU A 258 -1.66 9.18 16.23
C GLU A 258 -3.09 9.44 15.74
N ASN A 259 -3.25 9.69 14.43
CA ASN A 259 -4.52 9.68 13.71
C ASN A 259 -4.52 8.55 12.67
N ASN A 260 -5.18 7.44 12.98
CA ASN A 260 -5.24 6.28 12.09
C ASN A 260 -6.13 6.47 10.84
N ASN A 261 -7.05 7.44 10.84
CA ASN A 261 -7.86 7.71 9.65
C ASN A 261 -7.04 8.47 8.61
N TYR A 262 -7.46 8.40 7.35
CA TYR A 262 -6.96 9.27 6.29
C TYR A 262 -6.82 10.74 6.75
N HIS A 263 -5.63 11.29 6.59
CA HIS A 263 -5.33 12.71 6.81
C HIS A 263 -4.18 13.16 5.92
N VAL A 264 -4.05 14.48 5.74
CA VAL A 264 -3.02 15.09 4.91
C VAL A 264 -1.97 15.76 5.80
N CYS A 265 -0.71 15.50 5.48
CA CYS A 265 0.45 16.18 6.04
C CYS A 265 1.07 17.14 4.99
N GLU A 266 1.93 18.04 5.43
CA GLU A 266 2.65 18.97 4.55
C GLU A 266 4.10 19.16 5.02
N GLY A 267 5.03 19.10 4.07
CA GLY A 267 6.47 19.28 4.30
C GLY A 267 7.00 18.38 5.41
N ASP A 268 7.69 18.98 6.37
CA ASP A 268 8.37 18.30 7.47
C ASP A 268 7.42 17.54 8.42
N THR A 269 6.11 17.79 8.34
CA THR A 269 5.10 17.10 9.17
C THR A 269 4.67 15.75 8.61
N CYS A 270 5.23 15.31 7.48
CA CYS A 270 4.84 14.06 6.85
C CYS A 270 5.53 12.82 7.42
N GLY A 271 6.83 12.87 7.72
CA GLY A 271 7.54 11.64 8.04
C GLY A 271 7.67 10.69 6.84
N GLY A 272 8.04 9.44 7.10
CA GLY A 272 8.14 8.39 6.10
C GLY A 272 9.34 8.53 5.16
N THR A 273 9.34 7.70 4.11
CA THR A 273 10.43 7.59 3.12
C THR A 273 10.68 8.89 2.35
N TYR A 274 9.62 9.64 2.05
CA TYR A 274 9.69 10.82 1.18
C TYR A 274 9.96 12.12 1.93
N SER A 275 10.53 12.06 3.14
CA SER A 275 10.74 13.22 4.02
C SER A 275 12.14 13.22 4.63
N GLU A 276 12.65 14.41 4.97
CA GLU A 276 13.98 14.54 5.59
C GLU A 276 14.05 13.87 6.98
N ASP A 277 13.03 14.08 7.82
CA ASP A 277 12.86 13.36 9.08
C ASP A 277 11.81 12.26 8.90
N ARG A 278 12.26 11.00 8.82
CA ARG A 278 11.40 9.81 8.75
C ARG A 278 10.34 9.74 9.85
N TYR A 279 10.59 10.36 11.00
CA TYR A 279 9.71 10.33 12.18
C TYR A 279 9.02 11.67 12.45
N GLY A 280 9.13 12.64 11.51
CA GLY A 280 8.59 14.00 11.67
C GLY A 280 7.05 14.08 11.61
N GLY A 281 6.39 13.02 11.14
CA GLY A 281 4.92 12.94 11.03
C GLY A 281 4.25 12.09 12.09
N GLY A 282 2.91 12.10 12.11
CA GLY A 282 2.09 11.43 13.13
C GLY A 282 1.91 9.91 12.96
N CYS A 283 2.57 9.29 11.99
CA CYS A 283 2.52 7.85 11.73
C CYS A 283 3.85 7.17 12.07
N ASP A 284 3.77 5.88 12.37
CA ASP A 284 4.94 5.02 12.50
C ASP A 284 5.34 4.41 11.16
N ALA A 285 6.31 5.03 10.49
CA ALA A 285 6.84 4.55 9.23
C ALA A 285 7.67 3.26 9.35
N ASN A 286 8.09 2.81 10.54
CA ASN A 286 8.85 1.58 10.69
C ASN A 286 7.96 0.40 11.06
N GLY A 287 6.98 0.63 11.92
CA GLY A 287 6.11 -0.42 12.44
C GLY A 287 6.86 -1.36 13.37
N CYS A 288 6.12 -2.37 13.86
CA CYS A 288 6.66 -3.45 14.69
C CYS A 288 6.64 -4.76 13.90
N ASP A 289 7.67 -5.00 13.09
CA ASP A 289 7.72 -6.10 12.12
C ASP A 289 8.04 -7.46 12.75
N TYR A 290 7.46 -8.51 12.17
CA TYR A 290 7.93 -9.88 12.30
C TYR A 290 8.44 -10.40 10.96
N ASN A 291 9.75 -10.32 10.75
CA ASN A 291 10.47 -11.01 9.67
C ASN A 291 11.22 -12.22 10.25
N PRO A 292 10.91 -13.47 9.84
CA PRO A 292 11.55 -14.65 10.44
C PRO A 292 13.07 -14.67 10.30
N TYR A 293 13.62 -14.23 9.17
CA TYR A 293 15.08 -14.19 8.97
C TYR A 293 15.70 -13.18 9.94
N ARG A 294 15.10 -11.99 10.06
CA ARG A 294 15.47 -10.94 11.02
C ARG A 294 15.42 -11.41 12.47
N MET A 295 14.49 -12.29 12.79
CA MET A 295 14.32 -12.92 14.11
C MET A 295 15.21 -14.15 14.33
N GLY A 296 16.14 -14.46 13.41
CA GLY A 296 17.12 -15.54 13.53
C GLY A 296 16.69 -16.89 12.92
N ASN A 297 15.55 -16.95 12.25
CA ASN A 297 14.97 -18.15 11.65
C ASN A 297 15.27 -18.27 10.14
N ARG A 298 16.57 -18.33 9.80
CA ARG A 298 17.07 -18.28 8.40
C ARG A 298 16.69 -19.46 7.50
N ASP A 299 16.21 -20.58 8.07
CA ASP A 299 15.80 -21.78 7.33
C ASP A 299 14.27 -21.95 7.24
N PHE A 300 13.51 -20.94 7.69
CA PHE A 300 12.05 -21.01 7.71
C PHE A 300 11.44 -20.72 6.34
N TYR A 301 11.80 -19.62 5.69
CA TYR A 301 11.18 -19.14 4.46
C TYR A 301 12.22 -18.96 3.36
N GLY A 302 11.91 -19.40 2.14
CA GLY A 302 12.78 -19.26 0.97
C GLY A 302 12.74 -20.47 0.02
N PRO A 303 13.48 -20.44 -1.10
CA PRO A 303 13.46 -21.54 -2.06
C PRO A 303 13.94 -22.85 -1.42
N GLY A 304 13.08 -23.87 -1.37
CA GLY A 304 13.39 -25.17 -0.74
C GLY A 304 13.50 -25.16 0.80
N LYS A 305 13.01 -24.12 1.48
CA LYS A 305 12.97 -24.01 2.95
C LYS A 305 11.70 -24.65 3.53
N THR A 306 11.43 -24.42 4.83
CA THR A 306 10.24 -24.95 5.52
C THR A 306 8.94 -24.48 4.83
N ILE A 307 8.87 -23.19 4.51
CA ILE A 307 7.99 -22.61 3.51
C ILE A 307 8.79 -22.52 2.22
N ASP A 308 8.52 -23.42 1.29
CA ASP A 308 9.19 -23.50 -0.01
C ASP A 308 8.57 -22.48 -0.98
N THR A 309 9.23 -21.35 -1.18
CA THR A 309 8.70 -20.25 -2.01
C THR A 309 8.73 -20.53 -3.50
N THR A 310 9.30 -21.66 -3.94
CA THR A 310 9.24 -22.11 -5.35
C THR A 310 7.85 -22.60 -5.77
N LYS A 311 6.90 -22.65 -4.82
CA LYS A 311 5.53 -23.10 -5.02
C LYS A 311 4.56 -22.18 -4.30
N LYS A 312 3.31 -22.20 -4.76
CA LYS A 312 2.20 -21.55 -4.08
C LYS A 312 2.00 -22.08 -2.64
N PHE A 313 1.67 -21.19 -1.72
CA PHE A 313 1.27 -21.51 -0.35
C PHE A 313 0.13 -20.59 0.12
N THR A 314 -0.50 -20.94 1.24
CA THR A 314 -1.53 -20.14 1.90
C THR A 314 -0.92 -19.42 3.10
N VAL A 315 -1.27 -18.15 3.27
CA VAL A 315 -0.99 -17.33 4.45
C VAL A 315 -2.31 -17.07 5.17
N ILE A 316 -2.33 -17.21 6.50
CA ILE A 316 -3.47 -16.88 7.36
C ILE A 316 -2.96 -15.93 8.44
N THR A 317 -3.50 -14.72 8.48
CA THR A 317 -3.16 -13.69 9.48
C THR A 317 -4.34 -13.43 10.39
N ARG A 318 -4.10 -13.45 11.71
CA ARG A 318 -5.13 -13.26 12.73
C ARG A 318 -4.89 -11.98 13.49
N PHE A 319 -5.96 -11.21 13.69
CA PHE A 319 -5.92 -9.91 14.35
C PHE A 319 -6.72 -9.98 15.66
N GLN A 320 -6.03 -10.07 16.78
CA GLN A 320 -6.62 -10.08 18.13
C GLN A 320 -6.27 -8.78 18.86
N PRO A 321 -7.04 -8.42 19.91
CA PRO A 321 -6.59 -7.39 20.84
C PRO A 321 -5.21 -7.75 21.36
N ASP A 322 -4.25 -6.84 21.21
CA ASP A 322 -2.88 -6.98 21.71
C ASP A 322 -2.06 -8.13 21.11
N ARG A 323 -2.51 -8.71 19.98
CA ARG A 323 -1.84 -9.87 19.38
C ARG A 323 -2.12 -10.01 17.89
N MET A 324 -1.07 -10.08 17.07
CA MET A 324 -1.15 -10.38 15.64
C MET A 324 -0.14 -11.48 15.27
N TYR A 325 -0.55 -12.46 14.48
CA TYR A 325 0.32 -13.57 14.11
C TYR A 325 -0.13 -14.25 12.81
N GLN A 326 0.77 -15.05 12.25
CA GLN A 326 0.53 -15.79 11.02
C GLN A 326 0.66 -17.30 11.19
N VAL A 327 -0.11 -18.01 10.38
CA VAL A 327 -0.04 -19.45 10.18
C VAL A 327 -0.05 -19.72 8.69
N PHE A 328 0.72 -20.71 8.24
CA PHE A 328 0.84 -21.08 6.83
C PHE A 328 0.19 -22.43 6.55
N ILE A 329 -0.24 -22.62 5.30
CA ILE A 329 -0.55 -23.94 4.77
C ILE A 329 0.26 -24.14 3.48
N GLN A 330 1.06 -25.20 3.42
CA GLN A 330 1.75 -25.62 2.19
C GLN A 330 1.67 -27.13 2.05
N ASP A 331 1.34 -27.62 0.85
CA ASP A 331 1.15 -29.05 0.56
C ASP A 331 0.21 -29.76 1.55
N GLY A 332 -0.84 -29.05 1.99
CA GLY A 332 -1.85 -29.54 2.94
C GLY A 332 -1.39 -29.61 4.40
N ARG A 333 -0.19 -29.11 4.72
CA ARG A 333 0.36 -29.07 6.08
C ARG A 333 0.22 -27.68 6.67
N THR A 334 -0.30 -27.60 7.89
CA THR A 334 -0.24 -26.38 8.70
C THR A 334 1.18 -26.19 9.22
N ILE A 335 1.72 -24.98 9.05
CA ILE A 335 3.07 -24.61 9.45
C ILE A 335 2.97 -23.35 10.32
N THR A 336 3.44 -23.45 11.56
CA THR A 336 3.52 -22.32 12.50
C THR A 336 4.82 -21.55 12.29
N VAL A 337 4.77 -20.23 12.45
CA VAL A 337 5.96 -19.40 12.40
C VAL A 337 6.81 -19.67 13.66
N PRO A 338 8.13 -19.92 13.53
CA PRO A 338 9.00 -20.13 14.67
C PRO A 338 9.17 -18.83 15.46
N GLY A 339 9.36 -18.91 16.78
CA GLY A 339 9.61 -17.74 17.62
C GLY A 339 11.00 -17.13 17.44
N ALA A 340 11.19 -15.91 17.95
CA ALA A 340 12.46 -15.19 17.85
C ALA A 340 13.60 -15.89 18.61
N LYS A 341 14.84 -15.75 18.10
CA LYS A 341 16.06 -16.38 18.68
C LYS A 341 17.00 -15.40 19.39
N TRP A 342 16.60 -14.14 19.52
CA TRP A 342 17.44 -13.11 20.13
C TRP A 342 17.25 -13.09 21.65
N ASP A 343 18.34 -13.15 22.40
CA ASP A 343 18.30 -12.98 23.85
C ASP A 343 17.65 -11.64 24.22
N GLY A 344 16.63 -11.69 25.08
CA GLY A 344 15.87 -10.51 25.50
C GLY A 344 14.62 -10.22 24.65
N VAL A 345 14.43 -10.88 23.50
CA VAL A 345 13.16 -10.87 22.75
C VAL A 345 12.34 -12.12 23.14
N PRO A 346 11.03 -12.00 23.42
CA PRO A 346 10.19 -13.16 23.71
C PRO A 346 10.26 -14.22 22.61
N GLU A 347 10.38 -15.50 22.99
CA GLU A 347 10.41 -16.66 22.06
C GLU A 347 9.01 -16.94 21.49
N THR A 348 8.51 -16.01 20.70
CA THR A 348 7.21 -16.06 20.02
C THR A 348 7.32 -15.47 18.61
N SER A 349 6.40 -15.85 17.74
CA SER A 349 6.18 -15.21 16.44
C SER A 349 5.09 -14.15 16.47
N ASP A 350 4.44 -14.01 17.63
CA ASP A 350 3.30 -13.14 17.79
C ASP A 350 3.78 -11.73 18.05
N ILE A 351 3.33 -10.81 17.21
CA ILE A 351 3.45 -9.39 17.47
C ILE A 351 2.53 -9.10 18.66
N THR A 352 3.12 -8.67 19.76
CA THR A 352 2.48 -8.37 21.06
C THR A 352 3.17 -7.15 21.68
N PRO A 353 2.58 -6.47 22.69
CA PRO A 353 3.22 -5.34 23.36
C PRO A 353 4.65 -5.64 23.84
N ASP A 354 4.81 -6.75 24.56
CA ASP A 354 6.11 -7.19 25.10
C ASP A 354 7.13 -7.48 23.98
N TYR A 355 6.67 -8.08 22.88
CA TYR A 355 7.52 -8.33 21.71
C TYR A 355 8.00 -7.01 21.09
N CYS A 356 7.10 -6.05 20.84
CA CYS A 356 7.46 -4.79 20.20
C CYS A 356 8.46 -3.99 21.04
N GLU A 357 8.19 -3.83 22.35
CA GLU A 357 9.11 -3.12 23.25
C GLU A 357 10.50 -3.80 23.29
N SER A 358 10.52 -5.13 23.38
CA SER A 358 11.77 -5.90 23.44
C SER A 358 12.57 -5.86 22.15
N GLN A 359 11.89 -5.92 21.00
CA GLN A 359 12.51 -5.87 19.67
C GLN A 359 13.33 -4.58 19.52
N PHE A 360 12.72 -3.42 19.73
CA PHE A 360 13.40 -2.14 19.56
C PHE A 360 14.58 -1.99 20.52
N ALA A 361 14.42 -2.43 21.77
CA ALA A 361 15.47 -2.40 22.77
C ALA A 361 16.68 -3.26 22.39
N VAL A 362 16.45 -4.50 21.93
CA VAL A 362 17.51 -5.44 21.55
C VAL A 362 18.19 -5.05 20.24
N PHE A 363 17.42 -4.55 19.26
CA PHE A 363 17.97 -4.11 17.97
C PHE A 363 18.58 -2.70 18.02
N GLY A 364 18.41 -1.97 19.13
CA GLY A 364 18.90 -0.60 19.27
C GLY A 364 18.29 0.33 18.23
N GLU A 365 17.00 0.16 17.95
CA GLU A 365 16.23 0.97 16.99
C GLU A 365 15.30 1.94 17.72
N ARG A 366 14.90 3.02 17.04
CA ARG A 366 13.95 3.97 17.60
C ARG A 366 12.56 3.33 17.65
N ASP A 367 11.98 3.30 18.84
CA ASP A 367 10.65 2.74 19.10
C ASP A 367 9.55 3.75 18.72
N ARG A 368 9.43 4.03 17.42
CA ARG A 368 8.38 4.92 16.91
C ARG A 368 7.00 4.35 17.18
N PHE A 369 6.86 3.03 17.17
CA PHE A 369 5.63 2.31 17.47
C PHE A 369 5.03 2.75 18.80
N ASN A 370 5.80 2.74 19.90
CA ASN A 370 5.32 3.20 21.19
C ASN A 370 5.25 4.73 21.30
N GLU A 371 6.10 5.49 20.59
CA GLU A 371 6.00 6.96 20.55
C GLU A 371 4.65 7.47 20.02
N VAL A 372 4.09 6.81 18.99
CA VAL A 372 2.77 7.19 18.44
C VAL A 372 1.58 6.61 19.23
N GLY A 373 1.86 5.81 20.27
CA GLY A 373 0.86 5.28 21.20
C GLY A 373 0.67 3.76 21.16
N GLY A 374 1.56 3.03 20.49
CA GLY A 374 1.71 1.57 20.58
C GLY A 374 0.45 0.76 20.32
N TYR A 375 0.30 -0.35 21.04
CA TYR A 375 -0.82 -1.27 20.90
C TYR A 375 -2.22 -0.66 21.10
N PRO A 376 -2.45 0.27 22.05
CA PRO A 376 -3.72 0.99 22.12
C PRO A 376 -4.11 1.67 20.80
N LYS A 377 -3.16 2.29 20.10
CA LYS A 377 -3.40 2.92 18.79
C LYS A 377 -3.52 1.90 17.67
N LEU A 378 -2.75 0.81 17.71
CA LEU A 378 -2.89 -0.29 16.76
C LEU A 378 -4.27 -0.97 16.89
N ASN A 379 -4.72 -1.31 18.10
CA ASN A 379 -6.05 -1.88 18.33
C ASN A 379 -7.16 -0.94 17.83
N ALA A 380 -6.99 0.38 17.98
CA ALA A 380 -7.90 1.36 17.41
C ALA A 380 -7.85 1.37 15.87
N ALA A 381 -6.67 1.21 15.27
CA ALA A 381 -6.51 1.08 13.82
C ALA A 381 -7.24 -0.15 13.28
N LEU A 382 -7.07 -1.31 13.92
CA LEU A 382 -7.69 -2.58 13.52
C LEU A 382 -9.23 -2.55 13.58
N GLN A 383 -9.83 -1.58 14.28
CA GLN A 383 -11.28 -1.34 14.31
C GLN A 383 -11.78 -0.45 13.17
N ILE A 384 -10.89 0.29 12.52
CA ILE A 384 -11.24 1.15 11.38
C ILE A 384 -11.47 0.26 10.16
N PRO A 385 -12.53 0.50 9.36
CA PRO A 385 -12.68 -0.16 8.07
C PRO A 385 -11.51 0.22 7.15
N MET A 386 -10.79 -0.77 6.64
CA MET A 386 -9.63 -0.61 5.76
C MET A 386 -9.87 -1.21 4.38
N THR A 387 -9.17 -0.68 3.38
CA THR A 387 -9.17 -1.19 2.00
C THR A 387 -8.05 -2.22 1.84
N LEU A 388 -8.34 -3.34 1.17
CA LEU A 388 -7.33 -4.33 0.79
C LEU A 388 -6.55 -3.86 -0.44
N VAL A 389 -5.22 -3.84 -0.32
CA VAL A 389 -4.28 -3.47 -1.36
C VAL A 389 -3.44 -4.68 -1.77
N MET A 390 -3.16 -4.81 -3.07
CA MET A 390 -2.27 -5.82 -3.65
C MET A 390 -1.33 -5.12 -4.63
N SER A 391 -0.03 -5.29 -4.49
CA SER A 391 0.95 -4.57 -5.30
C SER A 391 2.18 -5.41 -5.64
N ILE A 392 2.94 -4.91 -6.63
CA ILE A 392 4.31 -5.36 -6.93
C ILE A 392 5.13 -4.13 -7.31
N TRP A 393 6.31 -3.98 -6.72
CA TRP A 393 7.14 -2.77 -6.90
C TRP A 393 8.62 -3.02 -6.57
N THR A 394 9.47 -2.08 -6.95
CA THR A 394 10.90 -2.01 -6.58
C THR A 394 11.16 -0.70 -5.87
N ASP A 395 12.13 -0.68 -4.96
CA ASP A 395 12.37 0.46 -4.07
C ASP A 395 13.56 1.30 -4.54
N HIS A 396 13.28 2.56 -4.87
CA HIS A 396 14.24 3.53 -5.36
C HIS A 396 15.06 4.22 -4.25
N TYR A 397 14.69 4.04 -2.98
CA TYR A 397 15.33 4.69 -1.83
C TYR A 397 16.24 3.75 -1.06
N ALA A 398 15.78 2.52 -0.80
CA ALA A 398 16.52 1.55 0.00
C ALA A 398 16.69 0.19 -0.69
N ASN A 399 16.38 0.09 -1.99
CA ASN A 399 16.64 -1.09 -2.82
C ASN A 399 16.05 -2.40 -2.25
N MET A 400 14.98 -2.29 -1.46
CA MET A 400 14.34 -3.40 -0.75
C MET A 400 15.22 -4.09 0.30
N LEU A 401 16.38 -3.51 0.63
CA LEU A 401 17.33 -4.11 1.58
C LEU A 401 16.72 -4.26 2.98
N TRP A 402 15.79 -3.35 3.34
CA TRP A 402 15.02 -3.39 4.59
C TRP A 402 14.08 -4.59 4.70
N LEU A 403 13.84 -5.32 3.61
CA LEU A 403 13.04 -6.54 3.57
C LEU A 403 13.92 -7.79 3.47
N ASP A 404 14.87 -7.81 2.54
CA ASP A 404 15.48 -9.05 2.05
C ASP A 404 17.01 -9.16 2.21
N SER A 405 17.66 -8.15 2.79
CA SER A 405 19.12 -8.11 2.92
C SER A 405 19.58 -7.55 4.27
N THR A 406 20.82 -7.07 4.35
CA THR A 406 21.35 -6.37 5.52
C THR A 406 20.98 -4.89 5.45
N TYR A 407 20.19 -4.41 6.42
CA TYR A 407 19.76 -3.02 6.48
C TYR A 407 19.61 -2.47 7.91
N PRO A 408 20.12 -1.26 8.18
CA PRO A 408 20.88 -0.43 7.24
C PRO A 408 22.32 -0.97 7.06
N PRO A 409 22.94 -0.87 5.86
CA PRO A 409 24.20 -1.54 5.56
C PRO A 409 25.36 -1.18 6.50
N GLU A 410 25.37 0.03 7.04
CA GLU A 410 26.40 0.54 7.94
C GLU A 410 26.39 -0.11 9.34
N ARG A 411 25.30 -0.80 9.72
CA ARG A 411 25.17 -1.53 10.98
C ARG A 411 25.34 -3.05 10.81
N ALA A 412 25.87 -3.50 9.67
CA ALA A 412 26.02 -4.91 9.35
C ALA A 412 26.67 -5.73 10.49
N GLY A 413 26.03 -6.83 10.87
CA GLY A 413 26.48 -7.71 11.95
C GLY A 413 25.88 -7.39 13.33
N GLU A 414 25.12 -6.30 13.46
CA GLU A 414 24.34 -6.01 14.67
C GLU A 414 22.99 -6.76 14.67
N PRO A 415 22.40 -7.05 15.84
CA PRO A 415 21.08 -7.65 15.94
C PRO A 415 20.01 -6.91 15.12
N GLY A 416 19.16 -7.67 14.42
CA GLY A 416 18.08 -7.13 13.62
C GLY A 416 18.49 -6.51 12.27
N THR A 417 19.77 -6.50 11.92
CA THR A 417 20.21 -5.90 10.64
C THR A 417 20.10 -6.84 9.45
N GLU A 418 20.30 -8.14 9.61
CA GLU A 418 20.12 -9.12 8.52
C GLU A 418 18.66 -9.57 8.43
N ARG A 419 17.99 -9.27 7.31
CA ARG A 419 16.54 -9.41 7.11
C ARG A 419 16.17 -10.41 6.02
N GLY A 420 17.16 -10.84 5.25
CA GLY A 420 17.05 -11.93 4.30
C GLY A 420 18.41 -12.34 3.75
N PRO A 421 18.45 -13.31 2.83
CA PRO A 421 19.69 -13.84 2.27
C PRO A 421 20.22 -13.05 1.07
N CYS A 422 19.50 -12.03 0.60
CA CYS A 422 19.89 -11.28 -0.60
C CYS A 422 21.17 -10.47 -0.35
N ALA A 423 21.97 -10.28 -1.40
CA ALA A 423 23.22 -9.52 -1.31
C ALA A 423 22.93 -8.03 -1.06
N PRO A 424 23.74 -7.32 -0.26
CA PRO A 424 23.53 -5.89 -0.01
C PRO A 424 23.74 -5.00 -1.25
N THR A 425 24.17 -5.58 -2.37
CA THR A 425 24.30 -4.91 -3.67
C THR A 425 23.10 -5.18 -4.60
N SER A 426 22.11 -5.99 -4.19
CA SER A 426 20.91 -6.23 -5.01
C SER A 426 19.91 -5.08 -4.90
N GLY A 427 18.85 -5.13 -5.70
CA GLY A 427 17.70 -4.23 -5.54
C GLY A 427 17.81 -2.87 -6.18
N VAL A 428 18.92 -2.57 -6.87
CA VAL A 428 19.04 -1.38 -7.71
C VAL A 428 17.94 -1.45 -8.78
N PRO A 429 16.97 -0.49 -8.83
CA PRO A 429 15.78 -0.62 -9.66
C PRO A 429 16.10 -0.88 -11.13
N ALA A 430 17.03 -0.12 -11.72
CA ALA A 430 17.42 -0.30 -13.13
C ALA A 430 17.94 -1.72 -13.42
N GLU A 431 18.71 -2.30 -12.51
CA GLU A 431 19.27 -3.65 -12.65
C GLU A 431 18.18 -4.71 -12.50
N VAL A 432 17.31 -4.59 -11.50
CA VAL A 432 16.22 -5.54 -11.23
C VAL A 432 15.19 -5.55 -12.36
N ILE A 433 14.84 -4.37 -12.90
CA ILE A 433 13.95 -4.21 -14.07
C ILE A 433 14.51 -4.93 -15.30
N GLU A 434 15.84 -4.86 -15.52
CA GLU A 434 16.50 -5.51 -16.65
C GLU A 434 16.68 -7.02 -16.45
N GLN A 435 17.06 -7.44 -15.24
CA GLN A 435 17.38 -8.84 -14.94
C GLN A 435 16.14 -9.71 -14.76
N PHE A 436 15.08 -9.16 -14.14
CA PHE A 436 13.89 -9.91 -13.76
C PHE A 436 12.58 -9.30 -14.31
N PRO A 437 12.50 -8.91 -15.60
CA PRO A 437 11.32 -8.24 -16.14
C PRO A 437 10.07 -9.12 -16.09
N ASN A 438 10.25 -10.44 -16.12
CA ASN A 438 9.14 -11.41 -16.08
C ASN A 438 8.72 -11.79 -14.66
N SER A 439 9.30 -11.20 -13.62
CA SER A 439 8.82 -11.39 -12.25
C SER A 439 7.35 -11.05 -12.15
N GLN A 440 6.60 -11.89 -11.45
CA GLN A 440 5.18 -11.67 -11.24
C GLN A 440 4.76 -12.32 -9.92
N VAL A 441 3.70 -11.77 -9.35
CA VAL A 441 2.99 -12.37 -8.23
C VAL A 441 1.59 -12.77 -8.63
N VAL A 442 1.13 -13.91 -8.14
CA VAL A 442 -0.25 -14.36 -8.28
C VAL A 442 -0.91 -14.39 -6.91
N TRP A 443 -1.80 -13.43 -6.67
CA TRP A 443 -2.68 -13.37 -5.52
C TRP A 443 -3.93 -14.19 -5.80
N SER A 444 -4.33 -15.09 -4.90
CA SER A 444 -5.55 -15.87 -5.13
C SER A 444 -6.24 -16.33 -3.86
N ASN A 445 -7.47 -16.84 -4.00
CA ASN A 445 -8.19 -17.53 -2.93
C ASN A 445 -8.28 -16.69 -1.64
N ILE A 446 -8.58 -15.40 -1.79
CA ILE A 446 -8.76 -14.48 -0.66
C ILE A 446 -9.98 -14.93 0.16
N ARG A 447 -9.81 -15.01 1.48
CA ARG A 447 -10.83 -15.37 2.46
C ARG A 447 -10.75 -14.43 3.66
N PHE A 448 -11.91 -14.05 4.19
CA PHE A 448 -11.98 -13.20 5.37
C PHE A 448 -13.19 -13.53 6.23
N GLY A 449 -13.01 -13.59 7.55
CA GLY A 449 -14.07 -13.82 8.51
C GLY A 449 -13.57 -13.90 9.94
N PRO A 450 -14.41 -14.30 10.91
CA PRO A 450 -13.97 -14.49 12.29
C PRO A 450 -12.75 -15.41 12.40
N ILE A 451 -11.92 -15.22 13.42
CA ILE A 451 -10.77 -16.10 13.66
C ILE A 451 -11.20 -17.58 13.69
N GLY A 452 -10.48 -18.42 12.95
CA GLY A 452 -10.75 -19.84 12.77
C GLY A 452 -11.83 -20.18 11.73
N SER A 453 -12.31 -19.21 10.94
CA SER A 453 -13.37 -19.43 9.95
C SER A 453 -12.90 -19.66 8.52
N THR A 454 -11.69 -19.19 8.15
CA THR A 454 -11.18 -19.28 6.77
C THR A 454 -10.58 -20.65 6.47
N TYR A 455 -9.93 -21.25 7.48
CA TYR A 455 -9.36 -22.59 7.46
C TYR A 455 -9.47 -23.24 8.84
N ASN A 456 -9.68 -24.55 8.87
CA ASN A 456 -9.67 -25.33 10.10
C ASN A 456 -8.23 -25.70 10.49
N VAL A 457 -7.51 -24.72 11.03
CA VAL A 457 -6.14 -24.89 11.56
C VAL A 457 -6.14 -24.62 13.06
N ALA A 458 -5.49 -25.52 13.82
CA ALA A 458 -5.34 -25.36 15.26
C ALA A 458 -4.66 -24.03 15.59
N SER A 459 -5.16 -23.35 16.62
CA SER A 459 -4.66 -22.08 17.14
C SER A 459 -3.38 -22.23 17.94
#